data_AF-A0A2V9M6V2-F1
#
_entry.id   AF-A0A2V9M6V2-F1
#
_cell.length_a   1.000
_cell.length_b   1.000
_cell.length_c   1.000
_cell.angle_alpha   90.00
_cell.angle_beta   90.00
_cell.angle_gamma   90.00
#
_symmetry.space_group_name_H-M   'P 1'
#
loop_
_entity.id
_entity.type
_entity.pdbx_description
1 polymer ?
#
loop_
_entity_poly.entity_id
_entity_poly.type
_entity_poly.pdbx_seq_one_letter_code
_entity_poly.pdbx_strand_id
1 'polypeptide(L)'
;MKDIPLIARLFLPLLFATVSLAPLAGGGATTSLYLDGTAVIKVVDNQRVLVAIDTGNEGHAPDGLIDHVFMFTGKTRLPLRTREFKGPAHLQFDGNCLVVFWKGRKELLQFVVENEVVPMVPTRPGATRIDDAIGLSHFTGFRGFKLTDLNQLRRSMTCDHVAGSCYEANGHSLQFPA
;
A
#
# COMPACT_ATOMS: atom_id res chain seq x y z
N MET A 1 26.15 66.00 -37.75
CA MET A 1 27.27 65.61 -36.85
C MET A 1 26.70 65.40 -35.45
N LYS A 2 26.55 64.14 -35.04
CA LYS A 2 26.39 63.68 -33.65
C LYS A 2 26.36 62.14 -33.64
N ASP A 3 27.55 61.60 -33.38
CA ASP A 3 27.89 60.42 -32.57
C ASP A 3 26.87 59.28 -32.44
N ILE A 4 27.20 58.15 -33.09
CA ILE A 4 26.71 56.81 -32.75
C ILE A 4 27.89 56.07 -32.11
N PRO A 5 27.87 55.76 -30.79
CA PRO A 5 28.88 54.91 -30.22
C PRO A 5 28.49 53.41 -30.33
N LEU A 6 29.43 52.67 -30.91
CA LEU A 6 29.84 51.31 -30.56
C LEU A 6 29.38 50.86 -29.16
N ILE A 7 28.86 49.63 -29.01
CA ILE A 7 29.21 48.74 -27.89
C ILE A 7 28.88 47.27 -28.26
N ALA A 8 29.96 46.48 -28.24
CA ALA A 8 30.10 45.07 -27.87
C ALA A 8 29.24 43.98 -28.56
N ARG A 9 29.82 43.39 -29.61
CA ARG A 9 29.70 41.96 -29.88
C ARG A 9 30.41 41.18 -28.77
N LEU A 10 29.66 40.59 -27.84
CA LEU A 10 30.18 39.60 -26.90
C LEU A 10 30.08 38.21 -27.54
N PHE A 11 31.24 37.73 -27.99
CA PHE A 11 31.51 36.31 -28.18
C PHE A 11 31.52 35.62 -26.82
N LEU A 12 30.67 34.61 -26.63
CA LEU A 12 30.84 33.60 -25.58
C LEU A 12 30.88 32.23 -26.26
N PRO A 13 32.01 31.48 -26.20
CA PRO A 13 32.01 30.05 -26.45
C PRO A 13 31.80 29.36 -25.09
N LEU A 14 30.74 28.58 -24.93
CA LEU A 14 30.61 27.70 -23.75
C LEU A 14 30.14 26.31 -24.15
N LEU A 15 31.13 25.41 -24.04
CA LEU A 15 31.12 23.96 -23.87
C LEU A 15 29.76 23.26 -23.96
N PHE A 16 29.68 22.31 -24.90
CA PHE A 16 28.83 21.14 -24.79
C PHE A 16 29.22 20.35 -23.53
N ALA A 17 28.42 20.47 -22.46
CA ALA A 17 28.45 19.53 -21.36
C ALA A 17 27.62 18.30 -21.76
N THR A 18 28.27 17.27 -22.29
CA THR A 18 27.71 15.92 -22.33
C THR A 18 27.65 15.40 -20.89
N VAL A 19 26.51 15.53 -20.24
CA VAL A 19 26.22 14.77 -19.02
C VAL A 19 25.70 13.41 -19.45
N SER A 20 26.64 12.49 -19.67
CA SER A 20 26.36 11.06 -19.51
C SER A 20 26.67 10.73 -18.06
N LEU A 21 25.63 10.46 -17.27
CA LEU A 21 25.76 9.78 -15.99
C LEU A 21 24.65 8.73 -15.91
N ALA A 22 25.12 7.53 -15.54
CA ALA A 22 24.49 6.22 -15.55
C ALA A 22 23.03 6.16 -15.06
N PRO A 23 22.28 5.09 -15.43
CA PRO A 23 21.07 4.76 -14.70
C PRO A 23 21.45 4.58 -13.23
N LEU A 24 20.86 5.41 -12.37
CA LEU A 24 20.77 5.12 -10.95
C LEU A 24 20.04 3.79 -10.85
N ALA A 25 20.81 2.72 -10.65
CA ALA A 25 20.32 1.50 -10.04
C ALA A 25 19.80 1.90 -8.65
N GLY A 26 18.54 2.31 -8.62
CA GLY A 26 17.78 2.48 -7.39
C GLY A 26 17.60 1.11 -6.78
N GLY A 27 18.59 0.67 -6.01
CA GLY A 27 18.40 -0.36 -5.01
C GLY A 27 17.34 0.14 -4.05
N GLY A 28 16.09 -0.20 -4.32
CA GLY A 28 14.99 0.04 -3.40
C GLY A 28 15.27 -0.80 -2.17
N ALA A 29 15.72 -0.17 -1.08
CA ALA A 29 15.67 -0.79 0.22
C ALA A 29 14.19 -0.99 0.55
N THR A 30 13.65 -2.16 0.22
CA THR A 30 12.32 -2.60 0.65
C THR A 30 12.35 -2.64 2.18
N THR A 31 11.89 -1.55 2.80
CA THR A 31 11.86 -1.44 4.25
C THR A 31 10.74 -2.35 4.73
N SER A 32 11.11 -3.52 5.27
CA SER A 32 10.15 -4.42 5.87
C SER A 32 9.52 -3.76 7.09
N LEU A 33 8.19 -3.74 7.12
CA LEU A 33 7.36 -3.19 8.17
C LEU A 33 6.79 -4.32 9.02
N TYR A 34 6.94 -4.20 10.33
CA TYR A 34 6.41 -5.15 11.32
C TYR A 34 5.46 -4.39 12.24
N LEU A 35 4.20 -4.81 12.29
CA LEU A 35 3.15 -4.11 13.01
C LEU A 35 2.45 -5.06 13.98
N ASP A 36 2.34 -4.67 15.23
CA ASP A 36 1.52 -5.37 16.23
C ASP A 36 0.34 -4.48 16.60
N GLY A 37 -0.87 -5.04 16.68
CA GLY A 37 -2.05 -4.22 16.93
C GLY A 37 -3.38 -4.95 16.80
N THR A 38 -4.47 -4.20 16.77
CA THR A 38 -5.80 -4.70 16.43
C THR A 38 -6.03 -4.54 14.94
N ALA A 39 -6.12 -5.65 14.21
CA ALA A 39 -6.36 -5.65 12.78
C ALA A 39 -7.82 -5.96 12.45
N VAL A 40 -8.28 -5.42 11.32
CA VAL A 40 -9.52 -5.78 10.62
C VAL A 40 -9.15 -6.18 9.20
N ILE A 41 -9.59 -7.35 8.78
CA ILE A 41 -9.55 -7.79 7.38
C ILE A 41 -10.98 -7.83 6.88
N LYS A 42 -11.24 -7.15 5.77
CA LYS A 42 -12.55 -7.08 5.14
C LYS A 42 -12.45 -7.47 3.67
N VAL A 43 -13.16 -8.53 3.31
CA VAL A 43 -13.35 -8.94 1.92
C VAL A 43 -14.42 -8.03 1.32
N VAL A 44 -14.00 -7.09 0.49
CA VAL A 44 -14.84 -6.01 -0.03
C VAL A 44 -15.73 -6.50 -1.17
N ASP A 45 -15.15 -7.31 -2.06
CA ASP A 45 -15.88 -8.03 -3.11
C ASP A 45 -15.24 -9.41 -3.34
N ASN A 46 -15.48 -10.06 -4.49
CA ASN A 46 -14.90 -11.38 -4.76
C ASN A 46 -13.40 -11.34 -5.07
N GLN A 47 -12.79 -10.19 -5.33
CA GLN A 47 -11.38 -10.03 -5.72
C GLN A 47 -10.60 -9.09 -4.80
N ARG A 48 -11.26 -8.27 -3.98
CA ARG A 48 -10.63 -7.22 -3.17
C ARG A 48 -10.67 -7.50 -1.67
N VAL A 49 -9.54 -7.28 -1.01
CA VAL A 49 -9.41 -7.35 0.46
C VAL A 49 -8.77 -6.09 1.00
N LEU A 50 -9.42 -5.47 1.98
CA LEU A 50 -8.85 -4.41 2.80
C LEU A 50 -8.31 -5.03 4.09
N VAL A 51 -7.09 -4.69 4.46
CA VAL A 51 -6.51 -4.99 5.78
C VAL A 51 -6.18 -3.67 6.44
N ALA A 52 -6.76 -3.37 7.59
CA ALA A 52 -6.43 -2.18 8.38
C ALA A 52 -5.94 -2.60 9.75
N ILE A 53 -5.04 -1.81 10.34
CA ILE A 53 -4.53 -2.05 11.68
C ILE A 53 -4.41 -0.76 12.47
N ASP A 54 -4.87 -0.84 13.71
CA ASP A 54 -4.57 0.07 14.82
C ASP A 54 -3.42 -0.56 15.59
N THR A 55 -2.25 0.06 15.51
CA THR A 55 -1.01 -0.42 16.14
C THR A 55 -0.91 0.00 17.61
N GLY A 56 -1.78 0.89 18.08
CA GLY A 56 -1.67 1.51 19.38
C GLY A 56 -0.34 2.25 19.49
N ASN A 57 -0.28 3.48 18.98
CA ASN A 57 0.90 4.37 18.98
C ASN A 57 1.91 4.07 20.10
N GLU A 58 2.96 3.30 19.77
CA GLU A 58 4.16 3.00 20.56
C GLU A 58 3.97 3.01 22.10
N GLY A 59 3.06 2.17 22.62
CA GLY A 59 2.87 2.00 24.07
C GLY A 59 1.58 2.57 24.64
N HIS A 60 0.67 3.03 23.79
CA HIS A 60 -0.69 3.38 24.18
C HIS A 60 -1.66 2.24 23.88
N ALA A 61 -2.76 2.19 24.63
CA ALA A 61 -3.86 1.27 24.31
C ALA A 61 -4.42 1.60 22.92
N PRO A 62 -4.84 0.59 22.13
CA PRO A 62 -5.51 0.80 20.84
C PRO A 62 -6.67 1.78 21.01
N ASP A 63 -6.66 2.89 20.26
CA ASP A 63 -7.68 3.95 20.33
C ASP A 63 -8.76 3.79 19.25
N GLY A 64 -8.64 2.74 18.45
CA GLY A 64 -9.49 2.39 17.32
C GLY A 64 -9.17 3.13 16.04
N LEU A 65 -8.16 4.00 16.02
CA LEU A 65 -7.72 4.73 14.82
C LEU A 65 -6.89 3.84 13.92
N ILE A 66 -7.06 4.03 12.62
CA ILE A 66 -6.33 3.30 11.60
C ILE A 66 -4.97 3.97 11.40
N ASP A 67 -3.91 3.24 11.70
CA ASP A 67 -2.54 3.68 11.44
C ASP A 67 -2.09 3.27 10.04
N HIS A 68 -2.42 2.03 9.65
CA HIS A 68 -2.06 1.46 8.35
C HIS A 68 -3.25 0.79 7.67
N VAL A 69 -3.34 0.98 6.35
CA VAL A 69 -4.28 0.27 5.47
C VAL A 69 -3.52 -0.38 4.33
N PHE A 70 -3.83 -1.64 4.07
CA PHE A 70 -3.37 -2.40 2.93
C PHE A 70 -4.56 -2.77 2.05
N MET A 71 -4.42 -2.58 0.74
CA MET A 71 -5.46 -2.87 -0.24
C MET A 71 -4.93 -3.87 -1.25
N PHE A 72 -5.51 -5.06 -1.24
CA PHE A 72 -5.14 -6.15 -2.12
C PHE A 72 -6.22 -6.39 -3.17
N THR A 73 -5.78 -6.60 -4.42
CA THR A 73 -6.66 -7.03 -5.51
C THR A 73 -6.11 -8.31 -6.14
N GLY A 74 -6.89 -9.38 -6.11
CA GLY A 74 -6.62 -10.63 -6.81
C GLY A 74 -6.96 -10.55 -8.30
N LYS A 75 -6.23 -11.25 -9.17
CA LYS A 75 -6.60 -11.43 -10.58
C LYS A 75 -7.85 -12.32 -10.70
N THR A 76 -8.00 -13.28 -9.79
CA THR A 76 -9.16 -14.18 -9.71
C THR A 76 -9.90 -14.06 -8.38
N ARG A 77 -11.00 -14.82 -8.23
CA ARG A 77 -11.81 -14.83 -7.00
C ARG A 77 -10.97 -15.33 -5.82
N LEU A 78 -11.00 -14.57 -4.73
CA LEU A 78 -10.29 -14.88 -3.50
C LEU A 78 -10.82 -16.18 -2.84
N PRO A 79 -9.93 -17.06 -2.37
CA PRO A 79 -10.33 -18.30 -1.68
C PRO A 79 -10.74 -18.08 -0.21
N LEU A 80 -11.25 -16.89 0.15
CA LEU A 80 -11.64 -16.54 1.52
C LEU A 80 -13.12 -16.81 1.75
N ARG A 81 -13.44 -17.70 2.70
CA ARG A 81 -14.82 -18.03 3.08
C ARG A 81 -15.43 -16.98 4.01
N THR A 82 -14.63 -16.50 4.96
CA THR A 82 -15.05 -15.48 5.92
C THR A 82 -14.88 -14.10 5.29
N ARG A 83 -15.91 -13.26 5.41
CA ARG A 83 -15.91 -11.90 4.84
C ARG A 83 -15.22 -10.87 5.73
N GLU A 84 -15.14 -11.13 7.03
CA GLU A 84 -14.51 -10.21 7.97
C GLU A 84 -13.78 -10.97 9.08
N PHE A 85 -12.55 -10.55 9.38
CA PHE A 85 -11.79 -10.99 10.54
C PHE A 85 -11.39 -9.77 11.34
N LYS A 86 -11.50 -9.85 12.66
CA LYS A 86 -11.10 -8.78 13.57
C LYS A 86 -10.45 -9.35 14.82
N GLY A 87 -9.40 -8.70 15.29
CA GLY A 87 -8.76 -9.02 16.56
C GLY A 87 -7.29 -8.62 16.62
N PRO A 88 -6.59 -9.05 17.69
CA PRO A 88 -5.16 -8.79 17.82
C PRO A 88 -4.37 -9.59 16.77
N ALA A 89 -3.46 -8.92 16.07
CA ALA A 89 -2.66 -9.49 15.00
C ALA A 89 -1.23 -8.93 15.00
N HIS A 90 -0.34 -9.69 14.36
CA HIS A 90 0.97 -9.23 13.92
C HIS A 90 0.99 -9.24 12.39
N LEU A 91 1.36 -8.12 11.76
CA LEU A 91 1.46 -7.95 10.32
C LEU A 91 2.92 -7.77 9.92
N GLN A 92 3.29 -8.40 8.80
CA GLN A 92 4.60 -8.23 8.18
C GLN A 92 4.39 -7.81 6.74
N PHE A 93 4.97 -6.70 6.33
CA PHE A 93 4.89 -6.20 4.98
C PHE A 93 6.28 -5.89 4.45
N ASP A 94 6.64 -6.43 3.28
CA ASP A 94 7.97 -6.22 2.68
C ASP A 94 7.94 -5.42 1.36
N GLY A 95 6.78 -4.85 1.01
CA GLY A 95 6.56 -4.17 -0.27
C GLY A 95 5.71 -5.00 -1.23
N ASN A 96 5.95 -6.31 -1.30
CA ASN A 96 5.29 -7.21 -2.28
C ASN A 96 4.48 -8.31 -1.60
N CYS A 97 4.71 -8.56 -0.32
CA CYS A 97 4.04 -9.57 0.48
C CYS A 97 3.52 -8.92 1.76
N LEU A 98 2.24 -9.15 2.05
CA LEU A 98 1.63 -8.88 3.35
C LEU A 98 1.27 -10.21 4.01
N VAL A 99 1.79 -10.43 5.21
CA VAL A 99 1.48 -11.58 6.04
C VAL A 99 0.71 -11.11 7.28
N VAL A 100 -0.39 -11.77 7.59
CA VAL A 100 -1.22 -11.49 8.76
C VAL A 100 -1.24 -12.72 9.66
N PHE A 101 -0.74 -12.55 10.88
CA PHE A 101 -0.72 -13.55 11.94
C PHE A 101 -1.70 -13.15 13.04
N TRP A 102 -2.81 -13.88 13.19
CA TRP A 102 -3.77 -13.62 14.25
C TRP A 102 -3.31 -14.19 15.60
N LYS A 103 -3.24 -13.36 16.64
CA LYS A 103 -2.86 -13.83 17.98
C LYS A 103 -3.96 -14.72 18.54
N GLY A 104 -3.58 -15.91 19.00
CA GLY A 104 -4.53 -16.90 19.54
C GLY A 104 -5.31 -17.69 18.49
N ARG A 105 -5.03 -17.53 17.19
CA ARG A 105 -5.61 -18.36 16.11
C ARG A 105 -4.50 -19.08 15.34
N LYS A 106 -4.87 -20.18 14.69
CA LYS A 106 -3.99 -20.92 13.77
C LYS A 106 -4.01 -20.35 12.34
N GLU A 107 -4.98 -19.50 12.03
CA GLU A 107 -5.17 -18.91 10.71
C GLU A 107 -4.04 -17.89 10.42
N LEU A 108 -3.41 -18.07 9.26
CA LEU A 108 -2.43 -17.16 8.71
C LEU A 108 -2.90 -16.80 7.30
N LEU A 109 -2.96 -15.51 6.99
CA LEU A 109 -3.25 -15.03 5.64
C LEU A 109 -1.97 -14.44 5.04
N GLN A 110 -1.68 -14.82 3.80
CA GLN A 110 -0.54 -14.28 3.05
C GLN A 110 -1.03 -13.77 1.70
N PHE A 111 -0.83 -12.47 1.47
CA PHE A 111 -1.15 -11.78 0.21
C PHE A 111 0.15 -11.46 -0.50
N VAL A 112 0.35 -11.98 -1.72
CA VAL A 112 1.61 -11.85 -2.45
C VAL A 112 1.34 -11.27 -3.83
N VAL A 113 2.14 -10.27 -4.19
CA VAL A 113 2.23 -9.72 -5.54
C VAL A 113 3.49 -10.29 -6.18
N GLU A 114 3.33 -11.08 -7.24
CA GLU A 114 4.46 -11.63 -7.99
C GLU A 114 5.30 -10.50 -8.59
N ASN A 115 6.58 -10.44 -8.19
CA ASN A 115 7.68 -10.04 -9.09
C ASN A 115 9.10 -10.25 -8.57
N GLU A 116 9.30 -10.72 -7.34
CA GLU A 116 10.64 -11.18 -6.91
C GLU A 116 10.49 -12.46 -6.10
N VAL A 117 11.55 -13.27 -6.10
CA VAL A 117 11.69 -14.43 -5.23
C VAL A 117 11.67 -13.93 -3.79
N VAL A 118 10.47 -13.75 -3.23
CA VAL A 118 10.29 -13.48 -1.81
C VAL A 118 10.90 -14.70 -1.12
N PRO A 119 11.96 -14.56 -0.30
CA PRO A 119 12.47 -15.68 0.46
C PRO A 119 11.28 -16.23 1.22
N MET A 120 10.91 -17.48 0.90
CA MET A 120 9.71 -18.15 1.42
C MET A 120 9.54 -17.78 2.89
N VAL A 121 8.63 -16.84 3.19
CA VAL A 121 8.11 -16.75 4.55
C VAL A 121 7.57 -18.14 4.80
N PRO A 122 8.11 -18.91 5.77
CA PRO A 122 7.84 -20.33 5.85
C PRO A 122 6.33 -20.50 5.83
N THR A 123 5.82 -21.15 4.77
CA THR A 123 4.40 -21.43 4.61
C THR A 123 4.05 -22.33 5.78
N ARG A 124 3.59 -21.74 6.89
CA ARG A 124 3.22 -22.53 8.05
C ARG A 124 2.08 -23.45 7.63
N PRO A 125 2.08 -24.73 8.02
CA PRO A 125 0.94 -25.61 7.79
C PRO A 125 -0.34 -24.92 8.29
N GLY A 126 -1.31 -24.68 7.40
CA GLY A 126 -2.55 -23.94 7.70
C GLY A 126 -2.61 -22.48 7.23
N ALA A 127 -1.56 -21.97 6.57
CA ALA A 127 -1.59 -20.68 5.90
C ALA A 127 -2.49 -20.69 4.66
N THR A 128 -3.36 -19.69 4.52
CA THR A 128 -4.03 -19.39 3.26
C THR A 128 -3.19 -18.37 2.50
N ARG A 129 -2.57 -18.82 1.42
CA ARG A 129 -1.78 -17.99 0.51
C ARG A 129 -2.63 -17.55 -0.68
N ILE A 130 -2.50 -16.28 -1.04
CA ILE A 130 -3.16 -15.64 -2.18
C ILE A 130 -2.07 -14.92 -2.96
N ASP A 131 -1.63 -15.51 -4.07
CA ASP A 131 -0.48 -15.06 -4.88
C ASP A 131 -0.85 -14.69 -6.32
N ASP A 132 -2.10 -14.94 -6.73
CA ASP A 132 -2.63 -14.48 -8.01
C ASP A 132 -3.16 -13.04 -7.90
N ALA A 133 -2.26 -12.06 -7.85
CA ALA A 133 -2.57 -10.66 -7.55
C ALA A 133 -2.42 -9.69 -8.73
N ILE A 134 -3.36 -8.75 -8.86
CA ILE A 134 -3.18 -7.53 -9.65
C ILE A 134 -2.21 -6.60 -8.91
N GLY A 135 -2.35 -6.48 -7.59
CA GLY A 135 -1.45 -5.67 -6.78
C GLY A 135 -1.82 -5.59 -5.30
N LEU A 136 -0.95 -4.92 -4.56
CA LEU A 136 -1.04 -4.62 -3.14
C LEU A 136 -0.56 -3.19 -2.94
N SER A 137 -1.38 -2.37 -2.29
CA SER A 137 -1.02 -1.00 -1.91
C SER A 137 -1.03 -0.84 -0.41
N HIS A 138 -0.15 0.01 0.11
CA HIS A 138 -0.07 0.36 1.53
C HIS A 138 -0.23 1.87 1.69
N PHE A 139 -1.09 2.29 2.61
CA PHE A 139 -1.39 3.67 2.93
C PHE A 139 -1.31 3.92 4.44
N THR A 140 -0.94 5.14 4.80
CA THR A 140 -0.88 5.65 6.19
C THR A 140 -1.47 7.06 6.25
N GLY A 141 -1.56 7.64 7.45
CA GLY A 141 -1.90 9.06 7.61
C GLY A 141 -3.40 9.37 7.54
N PHE A 142 -4.27 8.39 7.80
CA PHE A 142 -5.71 8.60 7.85
C PHE A 142 -6.12 9.32 9.14
N ARG A 143 -6.20 10.65 9.09
CA ARG A 143 -6.58 11.45 10.25
C ARG A 143 -8.03 11.20 10.66
N GLY A 144 -8.24 10.63 11.85
CA GLY A 144 -9.56 10.44 12.46
C GLY A 144 -10.36 9.26 11.91
N PHE A 145 -9.78 8.45 11.02
CA PHE A 145 -10.44 7.30 10.43
C PHE A 145 -10.35 6.10 11.36
N LYS A 146 -11.49 5.53 11.75
CA LYS A 146 -11.55 4.45 12.73
C LYS A 146 -11.75 3.08 12.07
N LEU A 147 -11.26 2.03 12.72
CA LEU A 147 -11.53 0.64 12.30
C LEU A 147 -13.03 0.35 12.17
N THR A 148 -13.87 0.99 13.00
CA THR A 148 -15.33 0.84 12.93
C THR A 148 -15.95 1.49 11.71
N ASP A 149 -15.30 2.49 11.12
CA ASP A 149 -15.81 3.22 9.95
C ASP A 149 -15.77 2.35 8.69
N LEU A 150 -14.93 1.31 8.67
CA LEU A 150 -14.89 0.29 7.62
C LEU A 150 -16.21 -0.50 7.49
N ASN A 151 -17.12 -0.39 8.46
CA ASN A 151 -18.48 -0.92 8.33
C ASN A 151 -19.33 -0.16 7.32
N GLN A 152 -18.98 1.10 7.05
CA GLN A 152 -19.65 1.98 6.09
C GLN A 152 -19.02 1.91 4.69
N LEU A 153 -18.05 1.01 4.50
CA LEU A 153 -17.34 0.86 3.24
C LEU A 153 -18.32 0.58 2.11
N ARG A 154 -18.33 1.45 1.10
CA ARG A 154 -19.21 1.36 -0.06
C ARG A 154 -18.42 1.68 -1.32
N ARG A 155 -18.87 1.16 -2.46
CA ARG A 155 -18.28 1.51 -3.75
C ARG A 155 -18.52 3.00 -4.02
N SER A 156 -17.49 3.71 -4.45
CA SER A 156 -17.62 5.10 -4.87
C SER A 156 -17.89 5.19 -6.36
N MET A 157 -18.72 6.17 -6.75
CA MET A 157 -18.95 6.55 -8.15
C MET A 157 -18.11 7.76 -8.57
N THR A 158 -17.38 8.36 -7.64
CA THR A 158 -16.64 9.62 -7.79
C THR A 158 -15.15 9.35 -7.72
N CYS A 159 -14.59 8.69 -8.73
CA CYS A 159 -13.15 8.45 -8.79
C CYS A 159 -12.59 8.65 -10.20
N ASP A 160 -11.42 9.27 -10.27
CA ASP A 160 -10.73 9.70 -11.51
C ASP A 160 -9.96 8.55 -12.22
N HIS A 161 -10.19 7.30 -11.79
CA HIS A 161 -9.39 6.13 -12.18
C HIS A 161 -10.26 4.95 -12.67
N VAL A 162 -9.66 3.75 -12.77
CA VAL A 162 -10.30 2.53 -13.30
C VAL A 162 -11.64 2.28 -12.61
N ALA A 163 -12.69 2.15 -13.43
CA ALA A 163 -14.06 1.99 -12.94
C ALA A 163 -14.16 0.83 -11.94
N GLY A 164 -14.59 1.17 -10.72
CA GLY A 164 -14.97 0.18 -9.73
C GLY A 164 -13.84 -0.38 -8.85
N SER A 165 -12.64 0.21 -8.88
CA SER A 165 -11.55 -0.04 -7.93
C SER A 165 -11.61 0.84 -6.68
N CYS A 166 -12.55 1.78 -6.64
CA CYS A 166 -12.60 2.84 -5.65
C CYS A 166 -13.76 2.66 -4.66
N TYR A 167 -13.44 2.84 -3.39
CA TYR A 167 -14.36 2.68 -2.28
C TYR A 167 -14.25 3.88 -1.35
N GLU A 168 -15.31 4.13 -0.58
CA GLU A 168 -15.35 5.20 0.41
C GLU A 168 -15.83 4.69 1.75
N ALA A 169 -15.28 5.23 2.82
CA ALA A 169 -15.74 5.02 4.18
C ALA A 169 -15.49 6.28 5.00
N ASN A 170 -16.53 6.80 5.68
CA ASN A 170 -16.44 8.01 6.51
C ASN A 170 -15.74 9.20 5.82
N GLY A 171 -16.05 9.44 4.54
CA GLY A 171 -15.46 10.53 3.75
C GLY A 171 -14.03 10.30 3.25
N HIS A 172 -13.39 9.17 3.60
CA HIS A 172 -12.10 8.79 3.06
C HIS A 172 -12.26 7.94 1.80
N SER A 173 -11.55 8.31 0.74
CA SER A 173 -11.44 7.52 -0.49
C SER A 173 -10.34 6.46 -0.34
N LEU A 174 -10.64 5.24 -0.79
CA LEU A 174 -9.82 4.06 -0.67
C LEU A 174 -9.72 3.40 -2.05
N GLN A 175 -8.52 3.46 -2.63
CA GLN A 175 -8.28 2.99 -4.00
C GLN A 175 -7.53 1.67 -4.01
N PHE A 176 -8.20 0.65 -4.52
CA PHE A 176 -7.58 -0.65 -4.76
C PHE A 176 -6.72 -0.64 -6.02
N PRO A 177 -5.62 -1.43 -6.05
CA PRO A 177 -4.91 -1.76 -7.28
C PRO A 177 -5.86 -2.29 -8.35
N ALA A 178 -5.67 -1.89 -9.61
CA ALA A 178 -6.53 -2.23 -10.73
C ALA A 178 -5.71 -2.45 -12.00
#